data_AF-A0A0C9TYJ6-F1
#
_entry.id   AF-A0A0C9TYJ6-F1
#
_cell.length_a   1.000
_cell.length_b   1.000
_cell.length_c   1.000
_cell.angle_alpha   90.00
_cell.angle_beta   90.00
_cell.angle_gamma   90.00
#
_symmetry.space_group_name_H-M   'P 1'
#
loop_
_entity.id
_entity.type
_entity.pdbx_description
1 polymer ?
#
loop_
_entity_poly.entity_id
_entity_poly.type
_entity_poly.pdbx_seq_one_letter_code
_entity_poly.pdbx_strand_id
1 'polypeptide(L)'
;ALRIEWCRARARSLRWSEQMEKVMEEMRCVMDFFQRRADWWIERLKERDDDDIDIKVKAGVRAYALQQANILLRLRSNCVEKW
;
A
#
# COMPACT_ATOMS: atom_id res chain seq x y z
N ALA A 1 30.24 13.36 30.95
CA ALA A 1 28.82 13.42 30.54
C ALA A 1 28.63 14.17 29.21
N LEU A 2 29.02 15.44 29.09
CA LEU A 2 28.74 16.29 27.91
C LEU A 2 29.19 15.73 26.54
N ARG A 3 30.39 15.16 26.45
CA ARG A 3 30.92 14.60 25.18
C ARG A 3 30.09 13.42 24.65
N ILE A 4 29.56 12.59 25.55
CA ILE A 4 28.72 11.44 25.18
C ILE A 4 27.39 11.92 24.62
N GLU A 5 26.77 12.89 25.28
CA GLU A 5 25.52 13.49 24.79
C GLU A 5 25.69 14.19 23.44
N TRP A 6 26.82 14.88 23.24
CA TRP A 6 27.15 15.48 21.94
C TRP A 6 27.30 14.43 20.83
N CYS A 7 28.03 13.34 21.09
CA CYS A 7 28.17 12.24 20.11
C CYS A 7 26.82 11.62 19.77
N ARG A 8 25.92 11.43 20.76
CA ARG A 8 24.56 10.91 20.54
C ARG A 8 23.70 11.86 19.70
N ALA A 9 23.74 13.16 20.01
CA ALA A 9 23.02 14.18 19.25
C ALA A 9 23.52 14.26 17.80
N ARG A 10 24.84 14.25 17.60
CA ARG A 10 25.47 14.24 16.28
C ARG A 10 25.11 12.99 15.48
N ALA A 11 25.14 11.80 16.09
CA ALA A 11 24.76 10.55 15.41
C ALA A 11 23.27 10.51 15.02
N ARG A 12 22.38 11.13 15.80
CA ARG A 12 20.97 11.31 15.40
C ARG A 12 20.84 12.30 14.24
N SER A 13 21.56 13.42 14.30
CA SER A 13 21.56 14.41 13.23
C SER A 13 22.08 13.83 11.91
N LEU A 14 23.15 13.03 11.94
CA LEU A 14 23.70 12.39 10.74
C LEU A 14 22.70 11.41 10.11
N ARG A 15 22.04 10.59 10.93
CA ARG A 15 21.03 9.63 10.47
C ARG A 15 19.71 10.26 10.04
N TRP A 16 19.45 11.52 10.38
CA TRP A 16 18.19 12.17 10.05
C TRP A 16 17.94 12.23 8.54
N SER A 17 18.99 12.48 7.76
CA SER A 17 18.93 12.47 6.29
C SER A 17 18.47 11.12 5.74
N GLU A 18 19.11 10.03 6.18
CA GLU A 18 18.74 8.66 5.82
C GLU A 18 17.30 8.33 6.22
N GLN A 19 16.84 8.77 7.39
CA GLN A 19 15.47 8.54 7.82
C GLN A 19 14.46 9.29 6.94
N MET A 20 14.77 10.52 6.53
CA MET A 20 13.91 11.27 5.62
C MET A 20 13.76 10.55 4.28
N GLU A 21 14.88 10.11 3.68
CA GLU A 21 14.88 9.34 2.43
C GLU A 21 14.12 8.02 2.57
N LYS A 22 14.32 7.32 3.68
CA LYS A 22 13.65 6.06 3.97
C LYS A 22 12.14 6.22 4.06
N VAL A 23 11.63 7.23 4.77
CA VAL A 23 10.18 7.40 4.91
C VAL A 23 9.54 7.78 3.56
N MET A 24 10.21 8.58 2.72
CA MET A 24 9.73 8.84 1.35
C MET A 24 9.61 7.55 0.53
N GLU A 25 10.62 6.69 0.60
CA GLU A 25 10.61 5.40 -0.09
C GLU A 25 9.57 4.42 0.47
N GLU A 26 9.36 4.41 1.79
CA GLU A 26 8.32 3.61 2.43
C GLU A 26 6.94 4.05 1.95
N MET A 27 6.67 5.36 1.85
CA MET A 27 5.39 5.83 1.33
C MET A 27 5.20 5.45 -0.15
N ARG A 28 6.26 5.55 -0.97
CA ARG A 28 6.24 5.07 -2.36
C ARG A 28 5.87 3.60 -2.43
N CYS A 29 6.53 2.77 -1.62
CA CYS A 29 6.25 1.34 -1.51
C CYS A 29 4.80 1.05 -1.10
N VAL A 30 4.23 1.82 -0.16
CA VAL A 30 2.83 1.66 0.29
C VAL A 30 1.85 1.99 -0.84
N MET A 31 2.08 3.08 -1.58
CA MET A 31 1.23 3.45 -2.72
C MET A 31 1.29 2.39 -3.83
N ASP A 32 2.48 1.89 -4.14
CA ASP A 32 2.70 0.83 -5.12
C ASP A 32 2.07 -0.50 -4.68
N PHE A 33 2.11 -0.80 -3.38
CA PHE A 33 1.43 -1.97 -2.82
C PHE A 33 -0.08 -1.88 -3.02
N PHE A 34 -0.71 -0.75 -2.67
CA PHE A 34 -2.15 -0.60 -2.83
C PHE A 34 -2.59 -0.72 -4.29
N GLN A 35 -1.84 -0.12 -5.21
CA GLN A 35 -2.12 -0.25 -6.65
C GLN A 35 -2.05 -1.71 -7.09
N ARG A 36 -0.90 -2.38 -6.86
CA ARG A 36 -0.72 -3.79 -7.26
C ARG A 36 -1.75 -4.71 -6.62
N ARG A 37 -2.15 -4.44 -5.37
CA ARG A 37 -3.16 -5.25 -4.68
C ARG A 37 -4.56 -5.04 -5.25
N ALA A 38 -4.89 -3.82 -5.69
CA ALA A 38 -6.14 -3.55 -6.39
C ALA A 38 -6.18 -4.27 -7.74
N ASP A 39 -5.08 -4.21 -8.49
CA ASP A 39 -4.95 -4.89 -9.79
C ASP A 39 -5.06 -6.40 -9.63
N TRP A 40 -4.44 -6.98 -8.59
CA TRP A 40 -4.57 -8.40 -8.27
C TRP A 40 -6.03 -8.84 -8.05
N TRP A 41 -6.86 -8.00 -7.40
CA TRP A 41 -8.29 -8.32 -7.24
C TRP A 41 -9.04 -8.34 -8.57
N ILE A 42 -8.66 -7.46 -9.51
CA ILE A 42 -9.25 -7.38 -10.85
C ILE A 42 -8.79 -8.57 -11.70
N GLU A 43 -7.50 -8.91 -11.67
CA GLU A 43 -6.96 -10.07 -12.39
C GLU A 43 -7.58 -11.37 -11.91
N ARG A 44 -7.76 -11.52 -10.60
CA ARG A 44 -8.39 -12.70 -10.01
C ARG A 44 -9.84 -12.92 -10.44
N LEU A 45 -10.53 -11.89 -10.92
CA LEU A 45 -11.85 -12.05 -11.54
C LEU A 45 -11.79 -12.69 -12.92
N LYS A 46 -10.72 -12.44 -13.68
CA LYS A 46 -10.52 -13.05 -15.00
C LYS A 46 -10.21 -14.54 -14.89
N GLU A 47 -9.51 -14.95 -13.83
CA GLU A 47 -9.14 -16.35 -13.58
C GLU A 47 -10.31 -17.22 -13.10
N ARG A 48 -11.39 -16.63 -12.56
CA ARG A 48 -12.47 -17.35 -11.87
C ARG A 48 -13.75 -17.47 -12.70
N ASP A 49 -13.65 -17.34 -14.01
CA ASP A 49 -14.80 -17.50 -14.91
C ASP A 49 -15.08 -19.00 -15.18
N ASP A 50 -15.30 -19.77 -14.11
CA ASP A 50 -15.68 -21.19 -14.18
C ASP A 50 -17.17 -21.30 -14.47
N ASP A 51 -17.55 -21.90 -15.58
CA ASP A 51 -18.95 -22.05 -16.02
C ASP A 51 -19.84 -22.86 -15.05
N ASP A 52 -19.25 -23.67 -14.16
CA ASP A 52 -19.97 -24.50 -13.19
C ASP A 52 -20.53 -23.75 -11.96
N ILE A 53 -20.19 -22.47 -11.77
CA ILE A 53 -20.64 -21.69 -10.60
C ILE A 53 -21.94 -20.93 -10.92
N ASP A 54 -22.92 -20.99 -10.00
CA ASP A 54 -24.17 -20.21 -10.07
C ASP A 54 -23.89 -18.72 -10.35
N ILE A 55 -24.60 -18.18 -11.34
CA ILE A 55 -24.55 -16.79 -11.78
C ILE A 55 -24.68 -15.81 -10.62
N LYS A 56 -25.54 -16.09 -9.63
CA LYS A 56 -25.69 -15.22 -8.45
C LYS A 56 -24.42 -15.17 -7.60
N VAL A 57 -23.76 -16.32 -7.44
CA VAL A 57 -22.50 -16.42 -6.69
C VAL A 57 -21.38 -15.71 -7.46
N LYS A 58 -21.30 -15.88 -8.80
CA LYS A 58 -20.37 -15.14 -9.65
C LYS A 58 -20.53 -13.62 -9.51
N ALA A 59 -21.78 -13.14 -9.55
CA ALA A 59 -22.08 -11.72 -9.39
C ALA A 59 -21.64 -11.18 -8.02
N GLY A 60 -21.90 -11.94 -6.95
CA GLY A 60 -21.48 -11.57 -5.59
C GLY A 60 -19.96 -11.51 -5.44
N VAL A 61 -19.24 -12.52 -5.93
CA VAL A 61 -17.77 -12.54 -5.93
C VAL A 61 -17.19 -11.37 -6.72
N ARG A 62 -17.77 -11.06 -7.88
CA ARG A 62 -17.39 -9.92 -8.71
C ARG A 62 -17.59 -8.60 -7.97
N ALA A 63 -18.77 -8.39 -7.39
CA ALA A 63 -19.06 -7.18 -6.63
C ALA A 63 -18.09 -7.00 -5.46
N TYR A 64 -17.81 -8.08 -4.72
CA TYR A 64 -16.86 -8.04 -3.60
C TYR A 64 -15.44 -7.70 -4.03
N ALA A 65 -14.90 -8.36 -5.06
CA ALA A 65 -13.54 -8.09 -5.54
C ALA A 65 -13.40 -6.64 -6.05
N LEU A 66 -14.39 -6.13 -6.80
CA LEU A 66 -14.40 -4.74 -7.24
C LEU A 66 -14.46 -3.76 -6.07
N GLN A 67 -15.25 -4.07 -5.03
CA GLN A 67 -15.29 -3.28 -3.81
C GLN A 67 -13.91 -3.26 -3.11
N GLN A 68 -13.24 -4.40 -3.00
CA GLN A 68 -11.90 -4.49 -2.40
C GLN A 68 -10.87 -3.68 -3.20
N ALA A 69 -10.88 -3.78 -4.53
CA ALA A 69 -10.03 -2.97 -5.40
C ALA A 69 -10.28 -1.47 -5.19
N ASN A 70 -11.54 -1.05 -5.13
CA ASN A 70 -11.91 0.35 -4.92
C ASN A 70 -11.41 0.88 -3.57
N ILE A 71 -11.57 0.11 -2.48
CA ILE A 71 -11.06 0.48 -1.15
C ILE A 71 -9.55 0.75 -1.19
N LEU A 72 -8.78 -0.14 -1.84
CA LEU A 72 -7.33 0.00 -1.96
C LEU A 72 -6.93 1.24 -2.78
N LEU A 73 -7.62 1.50 -3.89
CA LEU A 73 -7.39 2.71 -4.70
C LEU A 73 -7.72 4.00 -3.93
N ARG A 74 -8.76 3.98 -3.09
CA ARG A 74 -9.09 5.10 -2.20
C ARG A 74 -8.01 5.30 -1.13
N LEU A 75 -7.52 4.23 -0.52
CA LEU A 75 -6.40 4.31 0.44
C LEU A 75 -5.16 4.89 -0.22
N ARG A 76 -4.81 4.44 -1.42
CA ARG A 76 -3.72 5.02 -2.22
C ARG A 76 -3.92 6.51 -2.46
N SER A 77 -5.10 6.92 -2.91
CA SER A 77 -5.40 8.33 -3.18
C SER A 77 -5.29 9.20 -1.93
N ASN A 78 -5.79 8.71 -0.80
CA ASN A 78 -5.65 9.38 0.50
C ASN A 78 -4.18 9.50 0.93
N CYS A 79 -3.36 8.49 0.68
CA CYS A 79 -1.92 8.56 0.94
C CYS A 79 -1.24 9.61 0.05
N VAL A 80 -1.56 9.66 -1.24
CA VAL A 80 -1.03 10.69 -2.17
C VAL A 80 -1.43 12.10 -1.74
N GLU A 81 -2.65 12.29 -1.25
CA GLU A 81 -3.14 13.62 -0.85
C GLU A 81 -2.52 14.10 0.48
N LYS A 82 -2.27 13.17 1.41
CA LYS A 82 -1.83 13.51 2.77
C LYS A 82 -0.32 13.42 2.99
N TRP A 83 0.39 12.72 2.12
CA TRP A 83 1.85 12.60 2.15
C TRP A 83 2.51 13.81 1.49
#